data_AF-A0A4Y9F3P1-F1
#
_entry.id   AF-A0A4Y9F3P1-F1
#
_cell.length_a   1.000
_cell.length_b   1.000
_cell.length_c   1.000
_cell.angle_alpha   90.00
_cell.angle_beta   90.00
_cell.angle_gamma   90.00
#
_symmetry.space_group_name_H-M   'P 1'
#
loop_
_entity.id
_entity.type
_entity.pdbx_description
1 polymer ?
#
loop_
_entity_poly.entity_id
_entity_poly.type
_entity_poly.pdbx_seq_one_letter_code
_entity_poly.pdbx_strand_id
1 'polypeptide(L)'
;MAATKENPDLRVLIHIDRDNSLSRDIDKMNSKAEKLGYTLFVTDFYELENYFTTFDHLKHVLTGKSITNAKIKDIIRRSLDSAREDSFDKLFNQKSNDHEFMKLAGDPASAYRKCEELYNENELQYVKGKTLLSAISKALESEHGIRKSELLKWSPSLENNTLKNYINEN
;
A
#
# COMPACT_ATOMS: atom_id res chain seq x y z
N MET A 1 -16.40 25.39 -9.78
CA MET A 1 -17.41 24.58 -10.48
C MET A 1 -16.95 23.13 -10.45
N ALA A 2 -17.83 22.18 -10.13
CA ALA A 2 -17.47 20.76 -10.20
C ALA A 2 -17.36 20.34 -11.67
N ALA A 3 -16.33 19.56 -12.04
CA ALA A 3 -16.07 19.14 -13.41
C ALA A 3 -17.24 18.35 -14.05
N THR A 4 -18.09 17.75 -13.21
CA THR A 4 -19.28 16.98 -13.57
C THR A 4 -20.46 17.84 -14.05
N LYS A 5 -20.46 19.16 -13.85
CA LYS A 5 -21.53 20.05 -14.33
C LYS A 5 -21.48 20.32 -15.83
N GLU A 6 -20.31 20.23 -16.44
CA GLU A 6 -20.13 20.49 -17.88
C GLU A 6 -20.25 19.20 -18.72
N ASN A 7 -20.05 18.04 -18.09
CA ASN A 7 -20.24 16.74 -18.72
C ASN A 7 -20.86 15.75 -17.69
N PRO A 8 -22.18 15.51 -17.74
CA PRO A 8 -22.86 14.65 -16.77
C PRO A 8 -22.45 13.17 -16.86
N ASP A 9 -21.85 12.74 -17.97
CA ASP A 9 -21.35 11.37 -18.15
C ASP A 9 -19.90 11.21 -17.64
N LEU A 10 -19.22 12.31 -17.33
CA LEU A 10 -17.85 12.28 -16.81
C LEU A 10 -17.85 11.82 -15.36
N ARG A 11 -17.21 10.68 -15.11
CA ARG A 11 -16.96 10.14 -13.78
C ARG A 11 -15.49 10.26 -13.43
N VAL A 12 -15.20 10.69 -12.20
CA VAL A 12 -13.83 10.92 -11.73
C VAL A 12 -13.59 10.10 -10.47
N LEU A 13 -12.58 9.23 -10.55
CA LEU A 13 -12.01 8.51 -9.42
C LEU A 13 -10.71 9.21 -9.00
N ILE A 14 -10.59 9.55 -7.73
CA ILE A 14 -9.39 10.11 -7.13
C ILE A 14 -8.70 9.00 -6.33
N HIS A 15 -7.48 8.64 -6.72
CA HIS A 15 -6.62 7.72 -5.98
C HIS A 15 -5.71 8.49 -5.01
N ILE A 16 -5.59 8.00 -3.78
CA ILE A 16 -4.68 8.54 -2.77
C ILE A 16 -3.96 7.40 -2.06
N ASP A 17 -2.63 7.42 -2.10
CA ASP A 17 -1.79 6.57 -1.26
C ASP A 17 -1.88 7.03 0.21
N ARG A 18 -1.90 6.06 1.12
CA ARG A 18 -1.97 6.33 2.56
C ARG A 18 -0.69 6.98 3.09
N ASP A 19 0.44 6.81 2.40
CA ASP A 19 1.73 7.42 2.77
C ASP A 19 1.74 8.95 2.81
N ASN A 20 0.83 9.58 2.06
CA ASN A 20 0.67 11.03 1.99
C ASN A 20 -0.46 11.56 2.89
N SER A 21 -1.27 10.68 3.46
CA SER A 21 -2.42 11.02 4.30
C SER A 21 -2.22 10.52 5.72
N LEU A 22 -1.35 11.21 6.46
CA LEU A 22 -1.31 11.14 7.93
C LEU A 22 -2.68 11.50 8.48
N SER A 23 -3.51 10.49 8.83
CA SER A 23 -4.59 10.48 9.83
C SER A 23 -5.61 11.64 9.87
N ARG A 24 -5.46 12.67 9.05
CA ARG A 24 -6.24 13.89 9.02
C ARG A 24 -7.30 13.70 7.97
N ASP A 25 -8.34 13.04 8.47
CA ASP A 25 -9.69 12.97 7.95
C ASP A 25 -9.81 12.49 6.50
N ILE A 26 -9.41 11.25 6.26
CA ILE A 26 -9.90 10.49 5.08
C ILE A 26 -11.43 10.67 4.96
N ASP A 27 -12.15 10.70 6.08
CA ASP A 27 -13.59 10.96 6.13
C ASP A 27 -13.99 12.36 5.62
N LYS A 28 -13.25 13.42 5.98
CA LYS A 28 -13.50 14.77 5.44
C LYS A 28 -13.12 14.86 3.97
N MET A 29 -12.06 14.18 3.55
CA MET A 29 -11.67 14.10 2.15
C MET A 29 -12.74 13.37 1.33
N ASN A 30 -13.24 12.24 1.83
CA ASN A 30 -14.30 11.47 1.21
C ASN A 30 -15.59 12.30 1.12
N SER A 31 -16.01 12.91 2.23
CA SER A 31 -17.17 13.81 2.27
C SER A 31 -17.07 14.98 1.29
N LYS A 32 -15.84 15.50 1.09
CA LYS A 32 -15.58 16.59 0.14
C LYS A 32 -15.59 16.08 -1.31
N ALA A 33 -15.04 14.91 -1.57
CA ALA A 33 -15.05 14.27 -2.88
C ALA A 33 -16.49 13.97 -3.32
N GLU A 34 -17.29 13.36 -2.45
CA GLU A 34 -18.71 13.04 -2.72
C GLU A 34 -19.53 14.30 -3.03
N LYS A 35 -19.36 15.39 -2.26
CA LYS A 35 -20.02 16.68 -2.54
C LYS A 35 -19.67 17.28 -3.89
N LEU A 36 -18.52 16.91 -4.47
CA LEU A 36 -18.06 17.36 -5.78
C LEU A 36 -18.39 16.35 -6.90
N GLY A 37 -19.04 15.24 -6.58
CA GLY A 37 -19.35 14.17 -7.52
C GLY A 37 -18.13 13.31 -7.89
N TYR A 38 -17.14 13.23 -7.01
CA TYR A 38 -15.95 12.40 -7.19
C TYR A 38 -16.00 11.18 -6.27
N THR A 39 -15.46 10.07 -6.74
CA THR A 39 -15.25 8.88 -5.91
C THR A 39 -13.82 8.88 -5.40
N LEU A 40 -13.64 8.69 -4.09
CA LEU A 40 -12.32 8.59 -3.48
C LEU A 40 -11.94 7.12 -3.28
N PHE A 41 -10.76 6.74 -3.74
CA PHE A 41 -10.13 5.46 -3.43
C PHE A 41 -8.83 5.71 -2.68
N VAL A 42 -8.79 5.26 -1.42
CA VAL A 42 -7.60 5.30 -0.57
C VAL A 42 -7.06 3.89 -0.42
N THR A 43 -5.75 3.72 -0.56
CA THR A 43 -5.11 2.43 -0.41
C THR A 43 -5.24 1.89 1.04
N ASP A 44 -5.42 0.58 1.16
CA ASP A 44 -5.40 -0.12 2.45
C ASP A 44 -3.97 -0.15 3.03
N PHE A 45 -2.99 -0.32 2.12
CA PHE A 45 -1.56 -0.27 2.41
C PHE A 45 -0.99 1.15 2.27
N TYR A 46 0.27 1.32 2.65
CA TYR A 46 1.01 2.58 2.52
C TYR A 46 1.04 3.11 1.08
N GLU A 47 1.37 2.23 0.13
CA GLU A 47 1.49 2.53 -1.30
C GLU A 47 0.70 1.49 -2.11
N LEU A 48 0.17 1.87 -3.27
CA LEU A 48 -0.54 0.96 -4.18
C LEU A 48 0.30 -0.27 -4.55
N GLU A 49 1.62 -0.13 -4.68
CA GLU A 49 2.53 -1.23 -5.02
C GLU A 49 2.47 -2.39 -4.01
N ASN A 50 2.12 -2.13 -2.75
CA ASN A 50 2.02 -3.17 -1.72
C ASN A 50 0.95 -4.23 -2.04
N TYR A 51 -0.08 -3.91 -2.83
CA TYR A 51 -1.06 -4.92 -3.27
C TYR A 51 -0.42 -6.05 -4.09
N PHE A 52 0.63 -5.73 -4.86
CA PHE A 52 1.37 -6.68 -5.71
C PHE A 52 2.45 -7.47 -4.95
N THR A 53 2.67 -7.19 -3.67
CA THR A 53 3.70 -7.86 -2.86
C THR A 53 3.11 -8.84 -1.84
N THR A 54 1.77 -8.92 -1.76
CA THR A 54 1.08 -9.85 -0.87
C THR A 54 1.34 -11.30 -1.28
N PHE A 55 1.36 -12.21 -0.30
CA PHE A 55 1.53 -13.64 -0.56
C PHE A 55 0.43 -14.20 -1.48
N ASP A 56 -0.82 -13.80 -1.27
CA ASP A 56 -1.94 -14.31 -2.05
C ASP A 56 -1.87 -13.85 -3.52
N HIS A 57 -1.47 -12.60 -3.76
CA HIS A 57 -1.19 -12.09 -5.09
C HIS A 57 -0.09 -12.90 -5.79
N LEU A 58 1.07 -13.02 -5.12
CA LEU A 58 2.24 -13.68 -5.70
C LEU A 58 1.98 -15.18 -5.92
N LYS A 59 1.31 -15.85 -5.00
CA LYS A 59 0.87 -17.24 -5.17
C LYS A 59 -0.01 -17.39 -6.41
N HIS A 60 -0.94 -16.46 -6.64
CA HIS A 60 -1.81 -16.51 -7.80
C HIS A 60 -1.03 -16.30 -9.10
N VAL A 61 -0.30 -15.19 -9.23
CA VAL A 61 0.38 -14.83 -10.49
C VAL A 61 1.54 -15.75 -10.86
N LEU A 62 2.10 -16.46 -9.86
CA LEU A 62 3.14 -17.46 -10.04
C LEU A 62 2.60 -18.90 -10.11
N THR A 63 1.28 -19.08 -10.15
CA THR A 63 0.69 -20.40 -10.36
C THR A 63 1.16 -20.99 -11.69
N GLY A 64 1.59 -22.26 -11.67
CA GLY A 64 2.17 -22.94 -12.83
C GLY A 64 3.66 -22.67 -13.07
N LYS A 65 4.30 -21.82 -12.26
CA LYS A 65 5.76 -21.69 -12.22
C LYS A 65 6.35 -22.74 -11.27
N SER A 66 7.62 -23.10 -11.49
CA SER A 66 8.36 -24.03 -10.64
C SER A 66 8.85 -23.39 -9.34
N ILE A 67 7.97 -22.71 -8.61
CA ILE A 67 8.25 -22.06 -7.32
C ILE A 67 7.24 -22.51 -6.27
N THR A 68 7.72 -22.89 -5.09
CA THR A 68 6.84 -23.36 -4.01
C THR A 68 6.29 -22.21 -3.18
N ASN A 69 5.15 -22.42 -2.54
CA ASN A 69 4.58 -21.44 -1.60
C ASN A 69 5.55 -21.07 -0.48
N ALA A 70 6.32 -22.04 0.03
CA ALA A 70 7.34 -21.78 1.05
C ALA A 70 8.42 -20.84 0.53
N LYS A 71 8.83 -21.02 -0.73
CA LYS A 71 9.84 -20.16 -1.37
C LYS A 71 9.32 -18.75 -1.64
N ILE A 72 8.06 -18.61 -2.03
CA ILE A 72 7.42 -17.28 -2.16
C ILE A 72 7.45 -16.55 -0.81
N LYS A 73 7.05 -17.22 0.29
CA LYS A 73 7.08 -16.63 1.64
C LYS A 73 8.49 -16.23 2.07
N ASP A 74 9.48 -17.07 1.81
CA ASP A 74 10.90 -16.77 2.06
C ASP A 74 11.35 -15.51 1.32
N ILE A 75 11.05 -15.41 0.02
CA ILE A 75 11.40 -14.23 -0.78
C ILE A 75 10.74 -12.97 -0.23
N ILE A 76 9.46 -13.04 0.14
CA ILE A 76 8.75 -11.90 0.74
C ILE A 76 9.43 -11.49 2.05
N ARG A 77 9.72 -12.43 2.96
CA ARG A 77 10.37 -12.13 4.25
C ARG A 77 11.73 -11.47 4.06
N ARG A 78 12.60 -12.06 3.25
CA ARG A 78 13.93 -11.47 2.97
C ARG A 78 13.84 -10.09 2.33
N SER A 79 12.83 -9.89 1.46
CA SER A 79 12.60 -8.60 0.81
C SER A 79 12.08 -7.56 1.80
N LEU A 80 11.22 -7.94 2.75
CA LEU A 80 10.77 -7.09 3.87
C LEU A 80 11.95 -6.69 4.75
N ASP A 81 12.80 -7.65 5.15
CA ASP A 81 13.99 -7.38 5.95
C ASP A 81 14.92 -6.37 5.25
N SER A 82 15.14 -6.54 3.94
CA SER A 82 15.97 -5.62 3.17
C SER A 82 15.38 -4.21 3.01
N ALA A 83 14.05 -4.08 3.10
CA ALA A 83 13.34 -2.81 2.95
C ALA A 83 13.01 -2.15 4.30
N ARG A 84 13.35 -2.81 5.42
CA ARG A 84 12.93 -2.43 6.77
C ARG A 84 13.47 -1.07 7.16
N GLU A 85 14.78 -0.87 7.10
CA GLU A 85 15.46 0.34 7.60
C GLU A 85 14.90 1.60 6.92
N ASP A 86 14.94 1.64 5.58
CA ASP A 86 14.40 2.75 4.78
C ASP A 86 12.90 3.03 5.06
N SER A 87 12.11 1.97 5.27
CA SER A 87 10.67 2.12 5.50
C SER A 87 10.37 2.59 6.92
N PHE A 88 11.10 2.05 7.89
CA PHE A 88 11.01 2.42 9.29
C PHE A 88 11.41 3.89 9.47
N ASP A 89 12.51 4.33 8.86
CA ASP A 89 12.94 5.73 8.92
C ASP A 89 11.88 6.67 8.34
N LYS A 90 11.24 6.30 7.22
CA LYS A 90 10.13 7.08 6.64
C LYS A 90 8.95 7.14 7.61
N LEU A 91 8.55 6.01 8.20
CA LEU A 91 7.46 5.96 9.17
C LEU A 91 7.79 6.82 10.41
N PHE A 92 8.98 6.68 10.98
CA PHE A 92 9.40 7.40 12.17
C PHE A 92 9.46 8.90 11.92
N ASN A 93 10.00 9.34 10.77
CA ASN A 93 9.99 10.75 10.38
C ASN A 93 8.57 11.30 10.23
N GLN A 94 7.65 10.52 9.66
CA GLN A 94 6.25 10.92 9.56
C GLN A 94 5.58 11.04 10.94
N LYS A 95 5.77 10.04 11.81
CA LYS A 95 5.20 10.02 13.16
C LYS A 95 5.81 11.07 14.08
N SER A 96 7.09 11.39 13.90
CA SER A 96 7.76 12.46 14.64
C SER A 96 7.24 13.86 14.30
N ASN A 97 6.68 14.03 13.10
CA ASN A 97 5.99 15.26 12.68
C ASN A 97 4.51 15.30 13.10
N ASP A 98 3.98 14.21 13.67
CA ASP A 98 2.63 14.14 14.22
C ASP A 98 2.65 14.57 15.70
N HIS A 99 2.09 15.74 15.96
CA HIS A 99 2.07 16.33 17.30
C HIS A 99 1.28 15.48 18.31
N GLU A 100 0.21 14.79 17.89
CA GLU A 100 -0.56 13.93 18.79
C GLU A 100 0.23 12.68 19.14
N PHE A 101 0.88 12.06 18.15
CA PHE A 101 1.77 10.93 18.37
C PHE A 101 2.92 11.29 19.31
N MET A 102 3.59 12.41 19.09
CA MET A 102 4.70 12.86 19.93
C MET A 102 4.24 13.20 21.35
N LYS A 103 3.07 13.81 21.52
CA LYS A 103 2.48 14.06 22.83
C LYS A 103 2.15 12.76 23.57
N LEU A 104 1.62 11.75 22.88
CA LEU A 104 1.36 10.43 23.46
C LEU A 104 2.64 9.66 23.80
N ALA A 105 3.71 9.86 23.02
CA ALA A 105 5.00 9.23 23.27
C ALA A 105 5.74 9.85 24.47
N GLY A 106 5.60 11.16 24.70
CA GLY A 106 6.18 11.89 25.83
C GLY A 106 7.66 12.26 25.65
N ASP A 107 8.47 11.37 25.07
CA ASP A 107 9.88 11.60 24.76
C ASP A 107 10.31 10.89 23.45
N PRO A 108 11.44 11.29 22.82
CA PRO A 108 11.90 10.71 21.55
C PRO A 108 12.22 9.21 21.60
N ALA A 109 12.75 8.69 22.70
CA ALA A 109 13.08 7.26 22.80
C ALA A 109 11.80 6.42 22.89
N SER A 110 10.80 6.91 23.61
CA SER A 110 9.47 6.29 23.66
C SER A 110 8.74 6.39 22.33
N ALA A 111 8.91 7.50 21.59
CA ALA A 111 8.37 7.65 20.23
C ALA A 111 8.96 6.62 19.27
N TYR A 112 10.28 6.42 19.33
CA TYR A 112 10.97 5.41 18.53
C TYR A 112 10.46 4.00 18.83
N ARG A 113 10.40 3.59 20.11
CA ARG A 113 9.90 2.26 20.51
C ARG A 113 8.45 2.02 20.06
N LYS A 114 7.57 3.01 20.25
CA LYS A 114 6.17 2.92 19.77
C LYS A 114 6.09 2.78 18.25
N CYS A 115 6.96 3.50 17.53
CA CYS A 115 7.03 3.39 16.08
C CYS A 115 7.53 2.01 15.65
N GLU A 116 8.48 1.43 16.38
CA GLU A 116 9.01 0.09 16.14
C GLU A 116 7.95 -0.99 16.40
N GLU A 117 7.21 -0.89 17.49
CA GLU A 117 6.05 -1.74 17.79
C GLU A 117 5.03 -1.67 16.65
N LEU A 118 4.62 -0.45 16.27
CA LEU A 118 3.67 -0.22 15.18
C LEU A 118 4.13 -0.84 13.85
N TYR A 119 5.41 -0.67 13.51
CA TYR A 119 5.99 -1.25 12.31
C TYR A 119 5.99 -2.78 12.37
N ASN A 120 6.43 -3.37 13.48
CA ASN A 120 6.54 -4.82 13.64
C ASN A 120 5.19 -5.52 13.61
N GLU A 121 4.15 -4.91 14.16
CA GLU A 121 2.79 -5.45 14.13
C GLU A 121 2.19 -5.45 12.72
N ASN A 122 2.61 -4.51 11.85
CA ASN A 122 2.00 -4.29 10.54
C ASN A 122 3.05 -3.98 9.45
N GLU A 123 4.11 -4.78 9.36
CA GLU A 123 5.27 -4.46 8.48
C GLU A 123 4.85 -4.21 7.03
N LEU A 124 3.99 -5.08 6.47
CA LEU A 124 3.52 -4.95 5.10
C LEU A 124 2.68 -3.69 4.88
N GLN A 125 2.04 -3.18 5.93
CA GLN A 125 1.26 -1.95 5.88
C GLN A 125 2.15 -0.69 5.86
N TYR A 126 3.38 -0.75 6.36
CA TYR A 126 4.26 0.41 6.50
C TYR A 126 5.52 0.35 5.63
N VAL A 127 5.82 -0.80 5.04
CA VAL A 127 6.92 -0.95 4.09
C VAL A 127 6.63 -0.17 2.81
N LYS A 128 7.63 0.53 2.28
CA LYS A 128 7.55 1.21 0.98
C LYS A 128 7.31 0.17 -0.12
N GLY A 129 6.09 0.15 -0.65
CA GLY A 129 5.65 -0.81 -1.66
C GLY A 129 6.57 -0.86 -2.87
N LYS A 130 7.02 0.29 -3.38
CA LYS A 130 7.95 0.33 -4.51
C LYS A 130 9.30 -0.33 -4.21
N THR A 131 9.84 -0.11 -3.01
CA THR A 131 11.10 -0.74 -2.56
C THR A 131 10.91 -2.24 -2.42
N LEU A 132 9.84 -2.67 -1.75
CA LEU A 132 9.52 -4.08 -1.55
C LEU A 132 9.31 -4.82 -2.87
N LEU A 133 8.52 -4.26 -3.78
CA LEU A 133 8.26 -4.83 -5.11
C LEU A 133 9.55 -4.95 -5.94
N SER A 134 10.44 -3.97 -5.85
CA SER A 134 11.75 -4.02 -6.50
C SER A 134 12.62 -5.16 -5.94
N ALA A 135 12.67 -5.31 -4.62
CA ALA A 135 13.41 -6.37 -3.95
C ALA A 135 12.88 -7.77 -4.32
N ILE A 136 11.55 -7.97 -4.25
CA ILE A 136 10.89 -9.22 -4.65
C ILE A 136 11.16 -9.54 -6.12
N SER A 137 11.00 -8.55 -7.00
CA SER A 137 11.24 -8.74 -8.44
C SER A 137 12.67 -9.14 -8.72
N LYS A 138 13.65 -8.51 -8.08
CA LYS A 138 15.07 -8.86 -8.26
C LYS A 138 15.37 -10.28 -7.80
N ALA A 139 14.83 -10.70 -6.65
CA ALA A 139 15.00 -12.05 -6.14
C ALA A 139 14.35 -13.11 -7.04
N LEU A 140 13.13 -12.85 -7.53
CA LEU A 140 12.43 -13.77 -8.43
C LEU A 140 13.10 -13.85 -9.82
N GLU A 141 13.65 -12.74 -10.32
CA GLU A 141 14.39 -12.71 -11.58
C GLU A 141 15.71 -13.49 -11.46
N SER A 142 16.48 -13.27 -10.40
CA SER A 142 17.78 -13.93 -10.21
C SER A 142 17.66 -15.42 -9.90
N GLU A 143 16.68 -15.81 -9.08
CA GLU A 143 16.53 -17.19 -8.61
C GLU A 143 15.70 -18.06 -9.57
N HIS A 144 14.79 -17.45 -10.34
CA HIS A 144 13.78 -18.18 -11.11
C HIS A 144 13.52 -17.64 -12.53
N GLY A 145 14.21 -16.57 -12.95
CA GLY A 145 14.02 -15.97 -14.28
C GLY A 145 12.64 -15.30 -14.48
N ILE A 146 11.93 -14.99 -13.40
CA ILE A 146 10.60 -14.37 -13.44
C ILE A 146 10.75 -12.87 -13.57
N ARG A 147 10.10 -12.28 -14.57
CA ARG A 147 10.20 -10.83 -14.83
C ARG A 147 9.21 -10.03 -13.98
N LYS A 148 9.57 -8.77 -13.67
CA LYS A 148 8.67 -7.83 -12.97
C LYS A 148 7.27 -7.74 -13.58
N SER A 149 7.18 -7.72 -14.92
CA SER A 149 5.90 -7.63 -15.62
C SER A 149 4.96 -8.81 -15.34
N GLU A 150 5.48 -9.96 -14.92
CA GLU A 150 4.66 -11.09 -14.50
C GLU A 150 4.01 -10.88 -13.13
N LEU A 151 4.62 -10.04 -12.28
CA LEU A 151 4.11 -9.66 -10.96
C LEU A 151 3.07 -8.54 -11.03
N LEU A 152 2.89 -7.90 -12.19
CA LEU A 152 1.91 -6.82 -12.37
C LEU A 152 0.63 -7.33 -13.04
N LYS A 153 0.50 -8.65 -13.19
CA LYS A 153 -0.70 -9.28 -13.75
C LYS A 153 -1.86 -9.20 -12.76
N TRP A 154 -3.07 -9.26 -13.28
CA TRP A 154 -4.27 -9.30 -12.44
C TRP A 154 -4.29 -10.56 -11.56
N SER A 155 -4.84 -10.42 -10.36
CA SER A 155 -5.20 -11.54 -9.48
C SER A 155 -6.42 -11.17 -8.64
N PRO A 156 -7.20 -12.14 -8.13
CA PRO A 156 -8.34 -11.88 -7.25
C PRO A 156 -8.00 -11.09 -5.98
N SER A 157 -6.76 -11.17 -5.47
CA SER A 157 -6.35 -10.40 -4.29
C SER A 157 -6.21 -8.89 -4.53
N LEU A 158 -6.28 -8.44 -5.78
CA LEU A 158 -6.33 -7.00 -6.15
C LEU A 158 -7.76 -6.46 -6.19
N GLU A 159 -8.77 -7.32 -6.02
CA GLU A 159 -10.16 -6.89 -6.01
C GLU A 159 -10.43 -5.99 -4.81
N ASN A 160 -10.94 -4.80 -5.08
CA ASN A 160 -11.32 -3.83 -4.05
C ASN A 160 -12.80 -3.43 -4.24
N ASN A 161 -13.57 -3.42 -3.14
CA ASN A 161 -15.00 -3.14 -3.19
C ASN A 161 -15.31 -1.70 -3.64
N THR A 162 -14.48 -0.71 -3.26
CA THR A 162 -14.64 0.67 -3.73
C THR A 162 -14.53 0.75 -5.25
N LEU A 163 -13.54 0.06 -5.82
CA LEU A 163 -13.36 0.02 -7.28
C LEU A 163 -14.47 -0.78 -7.97
N LYS A 164 -14.90 -1.91 -7.38
CA LYS A 164 -16.04 -2.69 -7.90
C LYS A 164 -17.33 -1.87 -7.90
N ASN A 165 -17.64 -1.18 -6.81
CA ASN A 165 -18.84 -0.34 -6.72
C ASN A 165 -18.78 0.81 -7.71
N TYR A 166 -17.62 1.45 -7.89
CA TYR A 166 -17.43 2.48 -8.93
C TYR A 166 -17.72 1.96 -10.35
N ILE A 167 -17.40 0.69 -10.63
CA ILE A 167 -17.66 0.03 -11.91
C ILE A 167 -19.11 -0.50 -12.01
N ASN A 168 -19.73 -0.93 -10.90
CA ASN A 168 -21.03 -1.61 -10.89
C ASN A 168 -22.23 -0.72 -10.55
N GLU A 169 -22.03 0.46 -9.94
CA GLU A 169 -23.07 1.50 -9.76
C GLU A 169 -23.41 2.21 -11.10
N ASN A 170 -23.21 1.47 -12.20
CA ASN A 170 -23.56 1.82 -13.58
C ASN A 170 -24.63 0.86 -14.09
#